data_AF-A0A4R8SYJ7-F1
#
_entry.id   AF-A0A4R8SYJ7-F1
#
_cell.length_a   1.000
_cell.length_b   1.000
_cell.length_c   1.000
_cell.angle_alpha   90.00
_cell.angle_beta   90.00
_cell.angle_gamma   90.00
#
_symmetry.space_group_name_H-M   'P 1'
#
loop_
_entity.id
_entity.type
_entity.pdbx_description
1 polymer ?
#
loop_
_entity_poly.entity_id
_entity_poly.type
_entity_poly.pdbx_seq_one_letter_code
_entity_poly.pdbx_strand_id
1 'polypeptide(L)'
;MAEDAAVAQARVLLRSLYEHVDHVSQQIATTERQICRTGNATPRHRKRLRAMQKDLDEAHRLISGLHGCYPAARDIPGQTSR
;
A
#
# COMPACT_ATOMS: atom_id res chain seq x y z
N MET A 1 -24.55 17.40 -0.91
CA MET A 1 -24.19 16.86 0.42
C MET A 1 -23.70 15.42 0.36
N ALA A 2 -24.34 14.51 -0.39
CA ALA A 2 -23.89 13.11 -0.50
C ALA A 2 -22.51 12.92 -1.16
N GLU A 3 -22.17 13.76 -2.14
CA GLU A 3 -20.85 13.73 -2.79
C GLU A 3 -19.71 14.05 -1.82
N ASP A 4 -19.94 14.96 -0.87
CA ASP A 4 -18.94 15.35 0.14
C ASP A 4 -18.66 14.19 1.12
N ALA A 5 -19.71 13.48 1.53
CA ALA A 5 -19.60 12.29 2.37
C ALA A 5 -18.86 11.13 1.67
N ALA A 6 -19.14 10.90 0.38
CA ALA A 6 -18.44 9.88 -0.40
C ALA A 6 -16.95 10.22 -0.58
N VAL A 7 -16.62 11.49 -0.82
CA VAL A 7 -15.22 11.96 -0.89
C VAL A 7 -14.52 11.83 0.46
N ALA A 8 -15.19 12.16 1.58
CA ALA A 8 -14.63 11.99 2.92
C ALA A 8 -14.34 10.51 3.24
N GLN A 9 -15.25 9.60 2.90
CA GLN A 9 -15.03 8.16 3.06
C GLN A 9 -13.89 7.64 2.18
N ALA A 10 -13.82 8.09 0.92
CA ALA A 10 -12.73 7.74 0.02
C ALA A 10 -11.37 8.19 0.57
N ARG A 11 -11.29 9.38 1.17
CA ARG A 11 -10.07 9.88 1.84
C ARG A 11 -9.64 9.00 3.02
N VAL A 12 -10.59 8.59 3.87
CA VAL A 12 -10.30 7.68 4.99
C VAL A 12 -9.78 6.34 4.48
N LEU A 13 -10.44 5.76 3.48
CA LEU A 13 -10.03 4.49 2.88
C LEU A 13 -8.64 4.59 2.22
N LEU A 14 -8.37 5.68 1.49
CA LEU A 14 -7.05 5.95 0.92
C LEU A 14 -5.97 6.02 1.99
N ARG A 15 -6.22 6.73 3.10
CA ARG A 15 -5.27 6.80 4.22
C ARG A 15 -4.95 5.41 4.76
N SER A 16 -5.96 4.58 5.02
CA SER A 16 -5.76 3.22 5.50
C SER A 16 -5.00 2.34 4.48
N LEU A 17 -5.25 2.52 3.18
CA LEU A 17 -4.50 1.82 2.14
C LEU A 17 -3.03 2.25 2.10
N TYR A 18 -2.71 3.54 2.28
CA TYR A 18 -1.33 4.01 2.39
C TYR A 18 -0.63 3.47 3.63
N GLU A 19 -1.29 3.47 4.78
CA GLU A 19 -0.77 2.89 6.02
C GLU A 19 -0.50 1.39 5.85
N HIS A 20 -1.37 0.67 5.15
CA HIS A 20 -1.18 -0.75 4.84
C HIS A 20 0.01 -0.98 3.88
N VAL A 21 0.14 -0.17 2.82
CA VAL A 21 1.28 -0.21 1.89
C VAL A 21 2.59 0.01 2.63
N ASP A 22 2.65 1.00 3.51
CA ASP A 22 3.84 1.28 4.33
C ASP A 22 4.18 0.09 5.23
N HIS A 23 3.18 -0.44 5.93
CA HIS A 23 3.35 -1.60 6.81
C HIS A 23 3.88 -2.85 6.08
N VAL A 24 3.29 -3.19 4.93
CA VAL A 24 3.70 -4.34 4.12
C VAL A 24 5.10 -4.13 3.54
N SER A 25 5.43 -2.91 3.11
CA SER A 25 6.76 -2.56 2.62
C SER A 25 7.83 -2.72 3.71
N GLN A 26 7.54 -2.31 4.95
CA GLN A 26 8.43 -2.53 6.09
C GLN A 26 8.62 -4.02 6.40
N GLN A 27 7.56 -4.84 6.29
CA GLN A 27 7.65 -6.29 6.47
C GLN A 27 8.49 -6.96 5.39
N ILE A 28 8.37 -6.53 4.13
CA ILE A 28 9.21 -6.99 3.02
C ILE A 28 10.67 -6.67 3.33
N ALA A 29 10.98 -5.40 3.62
CA ALA A 29 12.34 -4.96 3.92
C ALA A 29 12.95 -5.73 5.10
N THR A 30 12.15 -6.01 6.14
CA THR A 30 12.59 -6.81 7.29
C THR A 30 12.88 -8.25 6.91
N THR A 31 12.00 -8.86 6.12
CA THR A 31 12.15 -10.24 5.64
C THR A 31 13.38 -10.37 4.73
N GLU A 32 13.59 -9.41 3.83
CA GLU A 32 14.77 -9.36 2.95
C GLU A 32 16.06 -9.20 3.76
N ARG A 33 16.11 -8.29 4.74
CA ARG A 33 17.27 -8.15 5.64
C ARG A 33 17.57 -9.45 6.39
N GLN A 34 16.56 -10.16 6.86
CA GLN A 34 16.75 -11.46 7.53
C GLN A 34 17.34 -12.50 6.57
N ILE A 35 16.86 -12.57 5.33
CA ILE A 35 17.41 -13.46 4.30
C ILE A 35 18.87 -13.13 4.02
N CYS A 36 19.20 -11.85 3.81
CA CYS A 36 20.58 -11.40 3.57
C CYS A 36 21.51 -11.73 4.74
N ARG A 37 21.06 -11.52 5.98
CA ARG A 37 21.84 -11.82 7.19
C ARG A 37 22.09 -13.31 7.39
N THR A 38 21.10 -14.14 7.11
CA THR A 38 21.19 -15.60 7.34
C THR A 38 21.81 -16.31 6.14
N GLY A 39 21.98 -15.64 4.99
CA GLY A 39 22.50 -16.20 3.75
C GLY A 39 21.62 -17.29 3.12
N ASN A 40 20.44 -17.56 3.68
CA ASN A 40 19.61 -18.68 3.26
C ASN A 40 18.13 -18.28 3.07
N ALA A 41 17.75 -18.13 1.81
CA ALA A 41 16.38 -17.88 1.40
C ALA A 41 15.62 -19.20 1.32
N THR A 42 14.94 -19.60 2.40
CA THR A 42 14.09 -20.80 2.35
C THR A 42 12.96 -20.60 1.31
N PRO A 43 12.46 -21.68 0.68
CA PRO A 43 11.29 -21.60 -0.22
C PRO A 43 10.08 -20.91 0.42
N ARG A 44 9.92 -21.08 1.75
CA ARG A 44 8.89 -20.40 2.54
C ARG A 44 9.08 -18.89 2.56
N HIS A 45 10.31 -18.39 2.71
CA HIS A 45 10.61 -16.95 2.67
C HIS A 45 10.28 -16.36 1.29
N ARG A 46 10.66 -17.04 0.21
CA ARG A 46 10.37 -16.60 -1.17
C ARG A 46 8.86 -16.58 -1.44
N LYS A 47 8.12 -17.59 -0.98
CA LYS A 47 6.66 -17.65 -1.11
C LYS A 47 6.00 -16.50 -0.33
N ARG A 48 6.46 -16.21 0.89
CA ARG A 48 5.95 -15.11 1.71
C ARG A 48 6.22 -13.75 1.06
N LEU A 49 7.42 -13.51 0.53
CA LEU A 49 7.76 -12.28 -0.19
C LEU A 49 6.88 -12.07 -1.41
N ARG A 50 6.67 -13.12 -2.24
CA ARG A 50 5.77 -13.02 -3.40
C ARG A 50 4.33 -12.70 -2.99
N ALA A 51 3.85 -13.24 -1.87
CA ALA A 51 2.52 -12.93 -1.37
C ALA A 51 2.42 -11.45 -0.94
N MET A 52 3.41 -10.93 -0.22
CA MET A 52 3.46 -9.52 0.19
C MET A 52 3.58 -8.57 -1.00
N GLN A 53 4.37 -8.93 -2.02
CA GLN A 53 4.47 -8.15 -3.26
C GLN A 53 3.14 -8.10 -4.02
N LYS A 54 2.39 -9.21 -4.06
CA LYS A 54 1.06 -9.24 -4.66
C LYS A 54 0.07 -8.37 -3.88
N ASP A 55 0.16 -8.39 -2.56
CA ASP A 55 -0.66 -7.57 -1.67
C ASP A 55 -0.41 -6.06 -1.90
N LEU A 56 0.85 -5.67 -2.10
CA LEU A 56 1.21 -4.30 -2.50
C LEU A 56 0.67 -3.91 -3.88
N ASP A 57 0.76 -4.80 -4.87
CA ASP A 57 0.21 -4.53 -6.22
C ASP A 57 -1.30 -4.27 -6.15
N GLU A 58 -2.02 -5.10 -5.39
CA GLU A 58 -3.46 -4.94 -5.20
C GLU A 58 -3.79 -3.63 -4.46
N ALA A 59 -3.06 -3.31 -3.39
CA ALA A 59 -3.25 -2.05 -2.67
C ALA A 59 -3.01 -0.83 -3.58
N HIS A 60 -1.97 -0.84 -4.42
CA HIS A 60 -1.71 0.23 -5.39
C HIS A 60 -2.79 0.31 -6.49
N ARG A 61 -3.34 -0.82 -6.94
CA ARG A 61 -4.48 -0.86 -7.87
C ARG A 61 -5.71 -0.22 -7.23
N LEU A 62 -6.02 -0.54 -5.98
CA LEU A 62 -7.15 0.04 -5.25
C LEU A 62 -6.99 1.55 -5.04
N ILE A 63 -5.79 2.02 -4.67
CA ILE A 63 -5.47 3.44 -4.57
C ILE A 63 -5.69 4.14 -5.91
N SER A 64 -5.17 3.56 -7.00
CA SER A 64 -5.31 4.12 -8.35
C SER A 64 -6.77 4.17 -8.81
N GLY A 65 -7.56 3.13 -8.50
CA GLY A 65 -8.99 3.09 -8.76
C GLY A 65 -9.77 4.13 -7.98
N LEU A 66 -9.48 4.28 -6.69
CA LEU A 66 -10.11 5.30 -5.83
C LEU A 66 -9.78 6.71 -6.27
N HIS A 67 -8.55 6.97 -6.73
CA HIS A 67 -8.18 8.26 -7.33
C HIS A 67 -8.91 8.56 -8.64
N GLY A 68 -9.22 7.53 -9.43
CA GLY A 68 -10.01 7.65 -10.66
C GLY A 68 -11.50 7.94 -10.37
N CYS A 69 -12.08 7.26 -9.39
CA CYS A 69 -13.48 7.45 -9.00
C CYS A 69 -13.72 8.75 -8.23
N TYR A 70 -12.75 9.19 -7.42
CA TYR A 70 -12.86 10.35 -6.55
C TYR A 70 -11.67 11.30 -6.75
N PRO A 71 -11.63 12.06 -7.87
CA PRO A 71 -10.53 12.99 -8.13
C PRO A 71 -10.42 14.08 -7.04
N ALA A 72 -11.52 14.47 -6.40
CA ALA A 72 -11.54 15.40 -5.27
C ALA A 72 -10.88 14.84 -3.99
N ALA A 73 -10.65 13.52 -3.92
CA ALA A 73 -9.89 12.88 -2.86
C ALA A 73 -8.37 12.91 -3.10
N ARG A 74 -7.90 13.26 -4.31
CA ARG A 74 -6.47 13.41 -4.63
C ARG A 74 -5.84 14.64 -4.00
N ASP A 75 -6.67 15.62 -3.59
CA ASP A 75 -6.24 16.81 -2.87
C ASP A 75 -5.95 16.45 -1.40
N ILE A 76 -4.99 15.56 -1.20
CA ILE A 76 -4.29 15.41 0.07
C ILE A 76 -3.05 16.30 -0.07
N PRO A 77 -3.09 17.57 0.40
CA PRO A 77 -1.93 18.45 0.41
C PRO A 77 -0.85 17.83 1.29
N GLY A 78 0.05 17.05 0.68
CA GLY A 78 1.06 16.29 1.42
C GLY A 78 1.66 15.10 0.67
N GLN A 79 1.04 14.62 -0.42
CA GLN A 79 1.58 13.51 -1.22
C GLN A 79 1.93 13.92 -2.65
N THR A 80 2.35 15.17 -2.84
CA THR A 80 3.15 15.59 -4.00
C THR A 80 4.54 15.92 -3.48
N SER A 81 5.37 14.90 -3.39
CA SER A 81 6.82 14.99 -3.16
C SER A 81 7.41 13.81 -3.92
N ARG A 82 8.40 13.93 -4.80
CA ARG A 82 9.24 15.02 -5.28
C ARG A 82 9.97 14.46 -6.50
#